data_AF-A0A7R9WWQ6-F1
#
_entry.id   AF-A0A7R9WWQ6-F1
#
_cell.length_a   1.000
_cell.length_b   1.000
_cell.length_c   1.000
_cell.angle_alpha   90.00
_cell.angle_beta   90.00
_cell.angle_gamma   90.00
#
_symmetry.space_group_name_H-M   'P 1'
#
loop_
_entity.id
_entity.type
_entity.pdbx_description
1 polymer ?
#
loop_
_entity_poly.entity_id
_entity_poly.type
_entity_poly.pdbx_seq_one_letter_code
_entity_poly.pdbx_strand_id
1 'polypeptide(L)'
;SNGGGGDDHSKQQQQQQQRKRRSEKTLDERLLKIKPFASICKREPHSSTQFQCIDLLYATVWMLRLHHGIDNAKDYSDAVSTLYMASSAFQGTNLEQQQSLEQTLIQCAERSTKQMELGQCNAEYQILMEDVATLCQNPRLMARALLEAKELIRHAKKQKQQPEQNATKLRMMQKKLDFFLALVMDKQGHIDHAQLSQQIREWANDWKLESDDIRLG
;
A
#
# COMPACT_ATOMS: atom_id res chain seq x y z
N SER A 1 3.34 30.83 54.23
CA SER A 1 3.16 29.44 53.77
C SER A 1 2.23 29.43 52.57
N ASN A 2 2.75 29.11 51.38
CA ASN A 2 1.99 28.52 50.26
C ASN A 2 2.92 28.40 49.05
N GLY A 3 3.38 27.19 48.80
CA GLY A 3 4.18 26.83 47.63
C GLY A 3 4.23 25.32 47.53
N GLY A 4 3.38 24.73 46.69
CA GLY A 4 3.34 23.29 46.52
C GLY A 4 2.09 22.83 45.79
N GLY A 5 2.06 22.98 44.46
CA GLY A 5 0.94 22.49 43.65
C GLY A 5 1.25 22.28 42.15
N GLY A 6 2.51 22.32 41.72
CA GLY A 6 2.89 22.33 40.29
C GLY A 6 3.42 21.02 39.71
N ASP A 7 3.83 20.04 40.53
CA ASP A 7 4.71 18.96 40.06
C ASP A 7 4.01 17.65 39.64
N ASP A 8 2.76 17.43 40.03
CA ASP A 8 2.10 16.14 39.77
C ASP A 8 1.51 16.03 38.35
N HIS A 9 1.11 17.14 37.73
CA HIS A 9 0.58 17.11 36.36
C HIS A 9 1.67 16.87 35.30
N SER A 10 2.87 17.40 35.52
CA SER A 10 4.01 17.21 34.61
C SER A 10 4.49 15.76 34.58
N LYS A 11 4.47 15.07 35.73
CA LYS A 11 4.84 13.65 35.84
C LYS A 11 3.78 12.74 35.20
N GLN A 12 2.50 13.04 35.34
CA GLN A 12 1.44 12.26 34.67
C GLN A 12 1.45 12.41 33.14
N GLN A 13 1.71 13.61 32.61
CA GLN A 13 1.83 13.80 31.15
C GLN A 13 3.07 13.10 30.56
N GLN A 14 4.23 13.17 31.23
CA GLN A 14 5.42 12.44 30.79
C GLN A 14 5.24 10.92 30.84
N GLN A 15 4.57 10.40 31.87
CA GLN A 15 4.33 8.97 32.00
C GLN A 15 3.30 8.45 30.97
N GLN A 16 2.30 9.26 30.59
CA GLN A 16 1.41 8.94 29.48
C GLN A 16 2.11 9.00 28.11
N GLN A 17 2.99 9.97 27.88
CA GLN A 17 3.79 10.04 26.63
C GLN A 17 4.79 8.89 26.52
N GLN A 18 5.45 8.49 27.61
CA GLN A 18 6.33 7.32 27.63
C GLN A 18 5.56 6.00 27.43
N ARG A 19 4.34 5.87 27.98
CA ARG A 19 3.47 4.72 27.73
C ARG A 19 2.97 4.65 26.29
N LYS A 20 2.66 5.80 25.67
CA LYS A 20 2.34 5.89 24.23
C LYS A 20 3.52 5.44 23.36
N ARG A 21 4.74 5.92 23.66
CA ARG A 21 5.96 5.56 22.91
C ARG A 21 6.36 4.08 23.04
N ARG A 22 6.04 3.42 24.16
CA ARG A 22 6.33 1.98 24.38
C ARG A 22 5.32 1.02 23.74
N SER A 23 4.26 1.52 23.11
CA SER A 23 3.14 0.67 22.64
C SER A 23 3.14 0.37 21.14
N GLU A 24 3.91 1.09 20.33
CA GLU A 24 3.94 0.88 18.88
C GLU A 24 5.17 0.07 18.51
N LYS A 25 4.94 -1.23 18.29
CA LYS A 25 5.95 -2.12 17.72
C LYS A 25 6.44 -1.54 16.41
N THR A 26 7.76 -1.56 16.19
CA THR A 26 8.33 -1.14 14.91
C THR A 26 7.75 -1.98 13.77
N LEU A 27 7.78 -1.45 12.54
CA LEU A 27 7.33 -2.20 11.37
C LEU A 27 8.08 -3.52 11.23
N ASP A 28 9.37 -3.55 11.55
CA ASP A 28 10.20 -4.75 11.53
C ASP A 28 9.75 -5.81 12.55
N GLU A 29 9.40 -5.41 13.78
CA GLU A 29 8.82 -6.32 14.77
C GLU A 29 7.48 -6.90 14.33
N ARG A 30 6.74 -6.17 13.49
CA ARG A 30 5.45 -6.61 12.94
C ARG A 30 5.64 -7.57 11.78
N LEU A 31 6.70 -7.43 10.98
CA LEU A 31 7.06 -8.39 9.93
C LEU A 31 7.25 -9.79 10.52
N LEU A 32 7.90 -9.88 11.69
CA LEU A 32 8.10 -11.15 12.42
C LEU A 32 6.79 -11.83 12.88
N LYS A 33 5.66 -11.13 12.81
CA LYS A 33 4.34 -11.61 13.24
C LYS A 33 3.39 -11.87 12.08
N ILE A 34 3.87 -11.71 10.84
CA ILE A 34 3.10 -12.09 9.66
C ILE A 34 2.89 -13.61 9.72
N LYS A 35 1.62 -14.01 9.58
CA LYS A 35 1.27 -15.43 9.57
C LYS A 35 1.91 -16.10 8.35
N PRO A 36 2.44 -17.32 8.48
CA PRO A 36 2.95 -18.06 7.33
C PRO A 36 1.88 -18.22 6.24
N PHE A 37 2.27 -18.13 4.97
CA PHE A 37 1.34 -18.22 3.85
C PHE A 37 0.53 -19.52 3.85
N ALA A 38 1.17 -20.65 4.11
CA ALA A 38 0.51 -21.97 4.23
C ALA A 38 -0.60 -22.02 5.31
N SER A 39 -0.60 -21.11 6.28
CA SER A 39 -1.66 -21.01 7.29
C SER A 39 -2.88 -20.21 6.83
N ILE A 40 -2.74 -19.42 5.78
CA ILE A 40 -3.79 -18.56 5.20
C ILE A 40 -4.33 -19.18 3.91
N CYS A 41 -3.46 -19.69 3.04
CA CYS A 41 -3.83 -20.33 1.79
C CYS A 41 -3.40 -21.80 1.81
N LYS A 42 -4.37 -22.69 1.65
CA LYS A 42 -4.13 -24.15 1.54
C LYS A 42 -3.89 -24.63 0.11
N ARG A 43 -4.03 -23.72 -0.86
CA ARG A 43 -3.89 -23.99 -2.30
C ARG A 43 -2.77 -23.13 -2.84
N GLU A 44 -2.13 -23.60 -3.90
CA GLU A 44 -1.20 -22.81 -4.69
C GLU A 44 -1.89 -21.51 -5.14
N PRO A 45 -1.22 -20.35 -5.01
CA PRO A 45 -1.75 -19.10 -5.52
C PRO A 45 -1.88 -19.17 -7.05
N HIS A 46 -2.90 -18.52 -7.59
CA HIS A 46 -3.03 -18.40 -9.04
C HIS A 46 -1.85 -17.59 -9.60
N SER A 47 -1.42 -17.85 -10.84
CA SER A 47 -0.29 -17.16 -11.48
C SER A 47 -0.46 -15.63 -11.56
N SER A 48 -1.70 -15.15 -11.61
CA SER A 48 -2.04 -13.71 -11.60
C SER A 48 -1.93 -13.04 -10.23
N THR A 49 -1.76 -13.82 -9.14
CA THR A 49 -1.72 -13.29 -7.78
C THR A 49 -0.54 -12.34 -7.58
N GLN A 50 0.63 -12.66 -8.16
CA GLN A 50 1.78 -11.78 -8.09
C GLN A 50 1.52 -10.42 -8.76
N PHE A 51 0.74 -10.38 -9.85
CA PHE A 51 0.42 -9.14 -10.55
C PHE A 51 -0.57 -8.27 -9.75
N GLN A 52 -1.54 -8.90 -9.07
CA GLN A 52 -2.39 -8.18 -8.11
C GLN A 52 -1.57 -7.58 -6.94
N CYS A 53 -0.50 -8.27 -6.53
CA CYS A 53 0.43 -7.72 -5.53
C CYS A 53 1.16 -6.49 -6.08
N ILE A 54 1.54 -6.48 -7.36
CA ILE A 54 2.15 -5.31 -8.02
C ILE A 54 1.17 -4.14 -8.10
N ASP A 55 -0.09 -4.36 -8.52
CA ASP A 55 -1.13 -3.32 -8.53
C ASP A 55 -1.32 -2.70 -7.13
N LEU A 56 -1.29 -3.51 -6.07
CA LEU A 56 -1.36 -3.03 -4.69
C LEU A 56 -0.14 -2.24 -4.24
N LEU A 57 1.06 -2.68 -4.62
CA LEU A 57 2.30 -1.95 -4.32
C LEU A 57 2.31 -0.61 -5.04
N TYR A 58 1.90 -0.57 -6.30
CA TYR A 58 1.77 0.65 -7.08
C TYR A 58 0.80 1.64 -6.42
N ALA A 59 -0.39 1.16 -6.04
CA ALA A 59 -1.36 1.97 -5.32
C ALA A 59 -0.86 2.48 -3.97
N THR A 60 -0.06 1.66 -3.29
CA THR A 60 0.57 2.04 -2.02
C THR A 60 1.61 3.14 -2.21
N VAL A 61 2.52 2.99 -3.19
CA VAL A 61 3.53 3.99 -3.53
C VAL A 61 2.88 5.32 -3.90
N TRP A 62 1.87 5.28 -4.77
CA TRP A 62 1.13 6.48 -5.15
C TRP A 62 0.50 7.15 -3.93
N MET A 63 -0.24 6.41 -3.11
CA MET A 63 -0.82 6.95 -1.88
C MET A 63 0.25 7.57 -0.97
N LEU A 64 1.37 6.89 -0.75
CA LEU A 64 2.46 7.41 0.09
C LEU A 64 3.06 8.68 -0.49
N ARG A 65 3.24 8.79 -1.81
CA ARG A 65 3.74 10.01 -2.45
C ARG A 65 2.76 11.17 -2.36
N LEU A 66 1.48 10.91 -2.63
CA LEU A 66 0.44 11.94 -2.63
C LEU A 66 0.25 12.55 -1.23
N HIS A 67 0.35 11.71 -0.20
CA HIS A 67 0.15 12.13 1.19
C HIS A 67 1.46 12.34 1.97
N HIS A 68 2.62 12.23 1.32
CA HIS A 68 3.95 12.31 1.94
C HIS A 68 4.17 11.30 3.10
N GLY A 69 3.60 10.11 2.99
CA GLY A 69 3.60 9.07 4.03
C GLY A 69 2.34 9.06 4.89
N ILE A 70 2.10 7.93 5.58
CA ILE A 70 0.84 7.75 6.34
C ILE A 70 0.67 8.76 7.48
N ASP A 71 1.77 9.17 8.12
CA ASP A 71 1.74 10.09 9.27
C ASP A 71 1.42 11.53 8.85
N ASN A 72 1.59 11.85 7.56
CA ASN A 72 1.31 13.16 7.00
C ASN A 72 -0.08 13.25 6.35
N ALA A 73 -0.84 12.14 6.33
CA ALA A 73 -2.21 12.13 5.85
C ALA A 73 -3.12 12.96 6.78
N LYS A 74 -3.62 14.09 6.27
CA LYS A 74 -4.56 14.97 7.02
C LYS A 74 -5.91 14.30 7.24
N ASP A 75 -6.35 13.49 6.28
CA ASP A 75 -7.54 12.67 6.38
C ASP A 75 -7.22 11.24 5.91
N TYR A 76 -7.29 10.29 6.84
CA TYR A 76 -7.09 8.87 6.53
C TYR A 76 -8.18 8.31 5.62
N SER A 77 -9.40 8.87 5.62
CA SER A 77 -10.46 8.44 4.71
C SER A 77 -10.11 8.80 3.26
N ASP A 78 -9.60 10.00 3.03
CA ASP A 78 -9.13 10.46 1.73
C ASP A 78 -7.95 9.61 1.23
N ALA A 79 -6.93 9.40 2.07
CA ALA A 79 -5.79 8.54 1.71
C ALA A 79 -6.19 7.08 1.42
N VAL A 80 -7.18 6.53 2.12
CA VAL A 80 -7.73 5.20 1.76
C VAL A 80 -8.53 5.26 0.46
N SER A 81 -9.21 6.36 0.16
CA SER A 81 -9.89 6.57 -1.12
C SER A 81 -8.89 6.55 -2.27
N THR A 82 -7.76 7.28 -2.14
CA THR A 82 -6.63 7.24 -3.08
C THR A 82 -6.14 5.81 -3.27
N LEU A 83 -5.85 5.10 -2.18
CA LEU A 83 -5.39 3.70 -2.23
C LEU A 83 -6.40 2.78 -2.94
N TYR A 84 -7.70 2.96 -2.69
CA TYR A 84 -8.76 2.17 -3.30
C TYR A 84 -8.93 2.47 -4.79
N MET A 85 -8.87 3.75 -5.18
CA MET A 85 -8.92 4.20 -6.57
C MET A 85 -7.72 3.68 -7.35
N ALA A 86 -6.53 3.72 -6.74
CA ALA A 86 -5.27 3.36 -7.37
C ALA A 86 -5.07 1.85 -7.57
N SER A 87 -5.87 0.97 -6.93
CA SER A 87 -5.75 -0.49 -7.07
C SER A 87 -7.03 -1.17 -7.57
N SER A 88 -6.93 -1.89 -8.70
CA SER A 88 -8.01 -2.74 -9.20
C SER A 88 -8.19 -3.97 -8.32
N ALA A 89 -7.11 -4.46 -7.72
CA ALA A 89 -7.13 -5.54 -6.76
C ALA A 89 -8.03 -5.22 -5.56
N PHE A 90 -8.18 -3.95 -5.15
CA PHE A 90 -9.17 -3.57 -4.14
C PHE A 90 -10.59 -3.44 -4.68
N GLN A 91 -10.76 -2.91 -5.88
CA GLN A 91 -12.06 -2.67 -6.51
C GLN A 91 -12.80 -3.97 -6.86
N GLY A 92 -12.10 -5.10 -6.96
CA GLY A 92 -12.72 -6.38 -7.33
C GLY A 92 -13.18 -6.42 -8.78
N THR A 93 -12.76 -5.45 -9.59
CA THR A 93 -12.94 -5.41 -11.03
C THR A 93 -12.00 -6.43 -11.68
N ASN A 94 -12.56 -7.34 -12.46
CA ASN A 94 -11.89 -8.26 -13.39
C ASN A 94 -10.49 -8.74 -12.98
N LEU A 95 -10.38 -9.46 -11.85
CA LEU A 95 -9.15 -10.15 -11.48
C LEU A 95 -8.68 -11.15 -12.56
N GLU A 96 -9.60 -11.60 -13.41
CA GLU A 96 -9.33 -12.43 -14.59
C GLU A 96 -8.65 -11.68 -15.74
N GLN A 97 -8.69 -10.34 -15.76
CA GLN A 97 -8.03 -9.51 -16.78
C GLN A 97 -6.59 -9.13 -16.43
N GLN A 98 -6.14 -9.34 -15.19
CA GLN A 98 -4.73 -9.16 -14.82
C GLN A 98 -3.96 -10.46 -15.06
N GLN A 99 -3.86 -10.86 -16.33
CA GLN A 99 -3.24 -12.13 -16.69
C GLN A 99 -1.72 -12.04 -16.81
N SER A 100 -1.19 -10.82 -17.00
CA SER A 100 0.25 -10.59 -17.13
C SER A 100 0.73 -9.37 -16.34
N LEU A 101 2.05 -9.34 -16.13
CA LEU A 101 2.74 -8.18 -15.58
C LEU A 101 2.51 -6.95 -16.46
N GLU A 102 2.74 -7.07 -17.77
CA GLU A 102 2.57 -5.99 -18.74
C GLU A 102 1.18 -5.34 -18.67
N GLN A 103 0.12 -6.15 -18.70
CA GLN A 103 -1.26 -5.64 -18.58
C GLN A 103 -1.47 -4.87 -17.27
N THR A 104 -0.89 -5.36 -16.18
CA THR A 104 -0.97 -4.69 -14.87
C THR A 104 -0.24 -3.36 -14.88
N LEU A 105 0.95 -3.31 -15.50
CA LEU A 105 1.75 -2.09 -15.60
C LEU A 105 1.07 -1.03 -16.49
N ILE A 106 0.51 -1.43 -17.64
CA ILE A 106 -0.30 -0.56 -18.52
C ILE A 106 -1.46 0.04 -17.71
N GLN A 107 -2.26 -0.80 -17.03
CA GLN A 107 -3.41 -0.32 -16.25
C GLN A 107 -3.03 0.62 -15.11
N CYS A 108 -1.91 0.35 -14.43
CA CYS A 108 -1.41 1.22 -13.37
C CYS A 108 -1.02 2.59 -13.95
N ALA A 109 -0.29 2.56 -15.05
CA ALA A 109 0.27 3.75 -15.64
C ALA A 109 -0.80 4.63 -16.31
N GLU A 110 -1.70 4.07 -17.13
CA GLU A 110 -2.87 4.79 -17.67
C GLU A 110 -3.70 5.46 -16.56
N ARG A 111 -3.92 4.73 -15.46
CA ARG A 111 -4.70 5.24 -14.33
C ARG A 111 -3.99 6.39 -13.62
N SER A 112 -2.69 6.26 -13.36
CA SER A 112 -1.91 7.32 -12.73
C SER A 112 -1.81 8.58 -13.61
N THR A 113 -1.59 8.42 -14.92
CA THR A 113 -1.53 9.51 -15.89
C THR A 113 -2.86 10.25 -15.95
N LYS A 114 -3.97 9.53 -16.07
CA LYS A 114 -5.32 10.14 -16.04
C LYS A 114 -5.58 10.88 -14.73
N GLN A 115 -5.17 10.32 -13.58
CA GLN A 115 -5.37 10.99 -12.30
C GLN A 115 -4.42 12.17 -12.08
N MET A 116 -3.26 12.20 -12.73
CA MET A 116 -2.38 13.37 -12.74
C MET A 116 -3.05 14.56 -13.43
N GLU A 117 -3.73 14.35 -14.55
CA GLU A 117 -4.50 15.39 -15.25
C GLU A 117 -5.63 15.98 -14.38
N LEU A 118 -6.16 15.17 -13.43
CA LEU A 118 -7.19 15.57 -12.48
C LEU A 118 -6.61 16.13 -11.15
N GLY A 119 -5.29 16.22 -11.01
CA GLY A 119 -4.63 16.66 -9.77
C GLY A 119 -4.74 15.67 -8.60
N GLN A 120 -5.08 14.41 -8.88
CA GLN A 120 -5.21 13.31 -7.89
C GLN A 120 -3.97 12.38 -7.87
N CYS A 121 -2.96 12.68 -8.70
CA CYS A 121 -1.65 12.06 -8.67
C CYS A 121 -0.57 13.14 -8.82
N ASN A 122 0.51 13.05 -8.05
CA ASN A 122 1.58 14.04 -8.01
C ASN A 122 2.94 13.53 -8.55
N ALA A 123 2.96 12.34 -9.15
CA ALA A 123 4.17 11.72 -9.66
C ALA A 123 3.90 10.99 -10.98
N GLU A 124 4.80 11.16 -11.95
CA GLU A 124 4.67 10.52 -13.26
C GLU A 124 4.76 9.00 -13.10
N TYR A 125 4.16 8.25 -14.03
CA TYR A 125 4.10 6.80 -13.92
C TYR A 125 5.49 6.17 -13.81
N GLN A 126 6.51 6.73 -14.48
CA GLN A 126 7.89 6.23 -14.47
C GLN A 126 8.45 6.27 -13.05
N ILE A 127 8.18 7.35 -12.31
CA ILE A 127 8.63 7.52 -10.93
C ILE A 127 7.94 6.48 -10.04
N LEU A 128 6.63 6.28 -10.23
CA LEU A 128 5.87 5.28 -9.48
C LEU A 128 6.34 3.85 -9.78
N MET A 129 6.67 3.55 -11.04
CA MET A 129 7.21 2.24 -11.44
C MET A 129 8.60 1.99 -10.87
N GLU A 130 9.47 3.00 -10.86
CA GLU A 130 10.82 2.91 -10.29
C GLU A 130 10.77 2.62 -8.78
N ASP A 131 9.86 3.27 -8.06
CA ASP A 131 9.62 2.99 -6.65
C ASP A 131 9.13 1.54 -6.44
N VAL A 132 8.16 1.09 -7.24
CA VAL A 132 7.66 -0.29 -7.16
C VAL A 132 8.78 -1.29 -7.45
N ALA A 133 9.58 -1.07 -8.49
CA ALA A 133 10.72 -1.91 -8.80
C ALA A 133 11.71 -1.96 -7.63
N THR A 134 12.01 -0.81 -7.02
CA THR A 134 12.87 -0.73 -5.83
C THR A 134 12.31 -1.53 -4.65
N LEU A 135 10.99 -1.46 -4.40
CA LEU A 135 10.35 -2.31 -3.39
C LEU A 135 10.50 -3.79 -3.75
N CYS A 136 10.29 -4.17 -5.01
CA CYS A 136 10.34 -5.56 -5.48
C CYS A 136 11.70 -6.22 -5.30
N GLN A 137 12.81 -5.48 -5.23
CA GLN A 137 14.15 -6.02 -4.98
C GLN A 137 14.28 -6.74 -3.64
N ASN A 138 13.40 -6.45 -2.68
CA ASN A 138 13.48 -7.03 -1.34
C ASN A 138 12.09 -7.33 -0.78
N PRO A 139 11.77 -8.61 -0.45
CA PRO A 139 10.47 -8.98 0.12
C PRO A 139 10.13 -8.20 1.40
N ARG A 140 11.13 -7.82 2.20
CA ARG A 140 10.90 -7.00 3.40
C ARG A 140 10.43 -5.59 3.06
N LEU A 141 10.91 -5.00 1.97
CA LEU A 141 10.48 -3.68 1.51
C LEU A 141 9.05 -3.73 0.98
N MET A 142 8.72 -4.73 0.15
CA MET A 142 7.34 -4.98 -0.28
C MET A 142 6.41 -5.17 0.92
N ALA A 143 6.79 -6.03 1.87
CA ALA A 143 5.98 -6.27 3.06
C ALA A 143 5.83 -5.03 3.94
N ARG A 144 6.88 -4.20 4.06
CA ARG A 144 6.81 -2.92 4.77
C ARG A 144 5.80 -1.97 4.11
N ALA A 145 5.86 -1.81 2.79
CA ALA A 145 4.88 -0.98 2.07
C ALA A 145 3.44 -1.47 2.28
N LEU A 146 3.19 -2.78 2.15
CA LEU A 146 1.87 -3.36 2.43
C LEU A 146 1.43 -3.18 3.89
N LEU A 147 2.36 -3.17 4.85
CA LEU A 147 2.06 -2.85 6.24
C LEU A 147 1.66 -1.37 6.45
N GLU A 148 2.27 -0.44 5.71
CA GLU A 148 1.89 0.98 5.72
C GLU A 148 0.44 1.14 5.22
N ALA A 149 0.10 0.55 4.06
CA ALA A 149 -1.27 0.54 3.53
C ALA A 149 -2.26 -0.07 4.53
N LYS A 150 -1.86 -1.15 5.21
CA LYS A 150 -2.69 -1.80 6.22
C LYS A 150 -2.90 -0.92 7.45
N GLU A 151 -1.89 -0.16 7.85
CA GLU A 151 -1.96 0.72 9.00
C GLU A 151 -2.81 1.96 8.71
N LEU A 152 -2.67 2.52 7.51
CA LEU A 152 -3.58 3.54 6.99
C LEU A 152 -5.06 3.11 7.12
N ILE A 153 -5.41 1.90 6.65
CA ILE A 153 -6.78 1.37 6.77
C ILE A 153 -7.22 1.25 8.23
N ARG A 154 -6.32 0.86 9.15
CA ARG A 154 -6.63 0.78 10.58
C ARG A 154 -6.87 2.16 11.19
N HIS A 155 -6.12 3.19 10.78
CA HIS A 155 -6.36 4.57 11.18
C HIS A 155 -7.72 5.06 10.68
N ALA A 156 -8.04 4.83 9.41
CA ALA A 156 -9.36 5.17 8.84
C ALA A 156 -10.53 4.49 9.58
N LYS A 157 -10.38 3.20 9.95
CA LYS A 157 -11.39 2.48 10.74
C LYS A 157 -11.62 3.05 12.15
N LYS A 158 -10.64 3.74 12.73
CA LYS A 158 -10.76 4.36 14.07
C LYS A 158 -11.45 5.72 14.02
N GLN A 159 -11.53 6.37 12.84
CA GLN A 159 -12.29 7.60 12.69
C GLN A 159 -13.79 7.28 12.83
N LYS A 160 -14.44 7.83 13.87
CA LYS A 160 -15.79 7.45 14.35
C LYS A 160 -16.95 7.79 13.40
N GLN A 161 -16.70 8.26 12.18
CA GLN A 161 -17.72 8.78 11.25
C GLN A 161 -17.89 7.91 9.99
N GLN A 162 -17.61 6.61 10.08
CA GLN A 162 -17.66 5.72 8.92
C GLN A 162 -19.04 5.05 8.80
N PRO A 163 -19.75 5.20 7.66
CA PRO A 163 -20.91 4.39 7.33
C PRO A 163 -20.61 2.88 7.39
N GLU A 164 -21.59 2.05 7.74
CA GLU A 164 -21.41 0.59 7.88
C GLU A 164 -20.87 -0.08 6.61
N GLN A 165 -21.29 0.41 5.44
CA GLN A 165 -20.79 -0.06 4.14
C GLN A 165 -19.26 0.15 3.99
N ASN A 166 -18.74 1.27 4.49
CA ASN A 166 -17.32 1.55 4.47
C ASN A 166 -16.56 0.62 5.42
N ALA A 167 -17.12 0.28 6.58
CA ALA A 167 -16.49 -0.65 7.52
C ALA A 167 -16.28 -2.06 6.92
N THR A 168 -17.25 -2.55 6.13
CA THR A 168 -17.13 -3.82 5.41
C THR A 168 -16.05 -3.76 4.33
N LYS A 169 -16.05 -2.70 3.52
CA LYS A 169 -15.03 -2.44 2.50
C LYS A 169 -13.62 -2.42 3.09
N LEU A 170 -13.40 -1.65 4.15
CA LEU A 170 -12.11 -1.57 4.85
C LEU A 170 -11.67 -2.92 5.43
N ARG A 171 -12.62 -3.72 5.95
CA ARG A 171 -12.33 -5.08 6.41
C ARG A 171 -11.88 -5.98 5.27
N MET A 172 -12.49 -5.89 4.09
CA MET A 172 -12.10 -6.66 2.91
C MET A 172 -10.71 -6.25 2.41
N MET A 173 -10.43 -4.96 2.32
CA MET A 173 -9.11 -4.44 1.96
C MET A 173 -8.03 -4.94 2.92
N GLN A 174 -8.30 -4.89 4.24
CA GLN A 174 -7.37 -5.39 5.24
C GLN A 174 -7.09 -6.90 5.10
N LYS A 175 -8.11 -7.71 4.79
CA LYS A 175 -7.94 -9.15 4.54
C LYS A 175 -7.11 -9.42 3.29
N LYS A 176 -7.31 -8.65 2.21
CA LYS A 176 -6.49 -8.74 0.99
C LYS A 176 -5.03 -8.44 1.31
N LEU A 177 -4.76 -7.35 2.04
CA LEU A 177 -3.39 -7.03 2.48
C LEU A 177 -2.78 -8.12 3.36
N ASP A 178 -3.55 -8.72 4.27
CA ASP A 178 -3.07 -9.85 5.09
C ASP A 178 -2.66 -11.05 4.23
N PHE A 179 -3.40 -11.33 3.17
CA PHE A 179 -3.08 -12.38 2.20
C PHE A 179 -1.78 -12.05 1.43
N PHE A 180 -1.66 -10.85 0.86
CA PHE A 180 -0.46 -10.46 0.10
C PHE A 180 0.79 -10.31 0.97
N LEU A 181 0.63 -9.84 2.22
CA LEU A 181 1.72 -9.82 3.20
C LEU A 181 2.27 -11.22 3.45
N ALA A 182 1.39 -12.21 3.57
CA ALA A 182 1.80 -13.58 3.75
C ALA A 182 2.47 -14.15 2.49
N LEU A 183 1.93 -13.84 1.30
CA LEU A 183 2.49 -14.26 0.00
C LEU A 183 3.91 -13.71 -0.20
N VAL A 184 4.13 -12.41 0.01
CA VAL A 184 5.43 -11.75 -0.13
C VAL A 184 6.47 -12.29 0.85
N MET A 185 6.03 -12.67 2.05
CA MET A 185 6.91 -13.22 3.08
C MET A 185 7.07 -14.74 2.99
N ASP A 186 6.47 -15.36 1.98
CA ASP A 186 6.52 -16.79 1.84
C ASP A 186 7.91 -17.29 1.40
N LYS A 187 8.37 -18.37 2.03
CA LYS A 187 9.71 -18.91 1.79
C LYS A 187 9.78 -19.86 0.61
N GLN A 188 8.65 -20.24 0.02
CA GLN A 188 8.61 -21.18 -1.10
C GLN A 188 8.91 -20.48 -2.45
N GLY A 189 9.08 -19.16 -2.46
CA GLY A 189 9.57 -18.43 -3.63
C GLY A 189 8.51 -18.22 -4.70
N HIS A 190 7.24 -18.07 -4.32
CA HIS A 190 6.13 -17.79 -5.25
C HIS A 190 6.31 -16.49 -6.06
N ILE A 191 7.20 -15.59 -5.63
CA ILE A 191 7.55 -14.36 -6.32
C ILE A 191 9.06 -14.35 -6.52
N ASP A 192 9.51 -14.31 -7.77
CA ASP A 192 10.90 -13.98 -8.10
C ASP A 192 11.08 -12.46 -8.04
N HIS A 193 11.48 -11.99 -6.87
CA HIS A 193 11.67 -10.58 -6.54
C HIS A 193 12.65 -9.85 -7.47
N ALA A 194 13.76 -10.50 -7.80
CA ALA A 194 14.81 -9.90 -8.63
C ALA A 194 14.35 -9.80 -10.07
N GLN A 195 13.79 -10.88 -10.62
CA GLN A 195 13.26 -10.89 -11.98
C GLN A 195 12.11 -9.88 -12.13
N LEU A 196 11.20 -9.82 -11.16
CA LEU A 196 10.07 -8.90 -11.18
C LEU A 196 10.53 -7.43 -11.14
N SER A 197 11.52 -7.10 -10.30
CA SER A 197 12.11 -5.75 -10.30
C SER A 197 12.74 -5.39 -11.65
N GLN A 198 13.43 -6.33 -12.29
CA GLN A 198 14.08 -6.09 -13.58
C GLN A 198 13.03 -5.86 -14.68
N GLN A 199 12.02 -6.74 -14.76
CA GLN A 199 10.96 -6.64 -15.76
C GLN A 199 10.17 -5.33 -15.66
N ILE A 200 9.90 -4.84 -14.44
CA ILE A 200 9.22 -3.55 -14.23
C ILE A 200 10.08 -2.40 -14.76
N ARG A 201 11.40 -2.42 -14.53
CA ARG A 201 12.33 -1.38 -15.01
C ARG A 201 12.47 -1.39 -16.52
N GLU A 202 12.63 -2.57 -17.11
CA GLU A 202 12.68 -2.75 -18.57
C GLU A 202 11.41 -2.22 -19.21
N TRP A 203 10.24 -2.64 -18.71
CA TRP A 203 8.96 -2.15 -19.19
C TRP A 203 8.82 -0.63 -19.03
N ALA A 204 9.22 -0.06 -17.89
CA ALA A 204 9.10 1.39 -17.67
C ALA A 204 10.01 2.24 -18.58
N ASN A 205 11.14 1.70 -19.02
CA ASN A 205 12.04 2.36 -19.97
C ASN A 205 11.55 2.26 -21.41
N ASP A 206 10.93 1.13 -21.77
CA ASP A 206 10.45 0.86 -23.12
C ASP A 206 9.06 1.47 -23.37
N TRP A 207 8.22 1.53 -22.33
CA TRP A 207 6.87 2.03 -22.45
C TRP A 207 6.85 3.55 -22.60
N LYS A 208 6.60 3.98 -23.82
CA LYS A 208 6.20 5.35 -24.16
C LYS A 208 4.69 5.32 -24.28
N LEU A 209 3.98 6.21 -23.58
CA LEU A 209 2.66 6.56 -24.07
C LEU A 209 2.86 7.07 -25.50
N GLU A 210 2.22 6.43 -26.48
CA GLU A 210 2.05 7.02 -27.81
C GLU A 210 1.16 8.26 -27.64
N SER A 211 1.76 9.34 -27.16
CA SER A 211 1.06 10.55 -26.71
C SER A 211 0.69 11.50 -27.84
N ASP A 212 0.85 11.08 -29.10
CA ASP A 212 0.64 11.95 -30.26
C ASP A 212 -0.64 11.64 -31.06
N ASP A 213 -1.27 10.46 -30.93
CA ASP A 213 -2.42 10.10 -31.77
C ASP A 213 -3.82 10.31 -31.13
N ILE A 214 -3.92 10.78 -29.88
CA ILE A 214 -5.22 11.01 -29.20
C ILE A 214 -5.53 12.51 -29.00
N ARG A 215 -4.66 13.43 -29.45
CA ARG A 215 -4.91 14.89 -29.37
C ARG A 215 -5.56 15.52 -30.62
N LEU A 216 -5.93 14.74 -31.63
CA LEU A 216 -6.65 15.22 -32.83
C LEU A 216 -7.71 14.20 -33.32
N GLY A 217 -8.72 13.93 -32.50
CA GLY A 217 -9.93 13.18 -32.88
C GLY A 217 -11.17 13.74 -32.22
#